data_AF-A0A377M4F9-F1
#
_entry.id   AF-A0A377M4F9-F1
#
_cell.length_a   1.000
_cell.length_b   1.000
_cell.length_c   1.000
_cell.angle_alpha   90.00
_cell.angle_beta   90.00
_cell.angle_gamma   90.00
#
_symmetry.space_group_name_H-M   'P 1'
#
loop_
_entity.id
_entity.type
_entity.pdbx_description
1 polymer ?
#
loop_
_entity_poly.entity_id
_entity_poly.type
_entity_poly.pdbx_seq_one_letter_code
_entity_poly.pdbx_strand_id
1 'polypeptide(L)'
;MSSRRLQRMRPAFNISRDTLNPGEALAAYIDRQLALMEKHLKGWKQGERSAATLGDGLLQGEIVHASYLRDGKRIWQQQAVFNAEGDNILVFTMTCTRTLGDTDCALFGDLLRSFRFHH
;
A
#
# COMPACT_ATOMS: atom_id res chain seq x y z
N MET A 1 36.92 13.94 -11.24
CA MET A 1 35.77 14.19 -10.34
C MET A 1 34.66 13.21 -10.68
N SER A 2 34.51 12.14 -9.89
CA SER A 2 33.50 11.10 -10.14
C SER A 2 32.18 11.52 -9.50
N SER A 3 31.22 11.94 -10.33
CA SER A 3 29.84 12.13 -9.90
C SER A 3 29.24 10.74 -9.62
N ARG A 4 29.25 10.32 -8.35
CA ARG A 4 28.32 9.30 -7.88
C ARG A 4 26.93 9.85 -8.16
N ARG A 5 26.29 9.39 -9.24
CA ARG A 5 24.83 9.45 -9.31
C ARG A 5 24.34 8.80 -8.02
N LEU A 6 23.73 9.59 -7.15
CA LEU A 6 22.75 9.08 -6.21
C LEU A 6 21.76 8.32 -7.09
N GLN A 7 21.91 7.00 -7.19
CA GLN A 7 20.92 6.16 -7.81
C GLN A 7 19.68 6.36 -6.96
N ARG A 8 18.79 7.26 -7.40
CA ARG A 8 17.50 7.51 -6.77
C ARG A 8 16.83 6.15 -6.73
N MET A 9 16.90 5.50 -5.58
CA MET A 9 16.32 4.20 -5.38
C MET A 9 14.81 4.41 -5.45
N ARG A 10 14.25 3.98 -6.59
CA ARG A 10 12.84 4.16 -6.90
C ARG A 10 12.01 3.24 -5.99
N PRO A 11 10.82 3.67 -5.58
CA PRO A 11 9.94 2.78 -4.84
C PRO A 11 9.59 1.55 -5.68
N ALA A 12 9.41 0.40 -5.01
CA ALA A 12 8.91 -0.81 -5.62
C ALA A 12 7.41 -0.92 -5.42
N PHE A 13 6.70 -1.38 -6.45
CA PHE A 13 5.26 -1.62 -6.40
C PHE A 13 4.95 -3.11 -6.44
N ASN A 14 3.97 -3.53 -5.66
CA ASN A 14 3.39 -4.86 -5.69
C ASN A 14 1.87 -4.74 -5.68
N ILE A 15 1.19 -5.69 -6.33
CA ILE A 15 -0.24 -5.86 -6.25
C ILE A 15 -0.48 -7.29 -5.75
N SER A 16 -1.25 -7.42 -4.68
CA SER A 16 -1.66 -8.71 -4.13
C SER A 16 -3.18 -8.83 -4.07
N ARG A 17 -3.64 -10.07 -3.98
CA ARG A 17 -5.06 -10.43 -3.83
C ARG A 17 -5.27 -11.12 -2.49
N ASP A 18 -6.45 -10.93 -1.93
CA ASP A 18 -6.93 -11.62 -0.74
C ASP A 18 -8.46 -11.75 -0.81
N THR A 19 -9.07 -12.35 0.21
CA THR A 19 -10.52 -12.53 0.28
C THR A 19 -11.05 -12.05 1.64
N LEU A 20 -12.21 -11.37 1.61
CA LEU A 20 -12.97 -11.04 2.80
C LEU A 20 -13.49 -12.31 3.47
N ASN A 21 -13.55 -12.32 4.80
CA ASN A 21 -14.35 -13.33 5.48
C ASN A 21 -15.84 -13.11 5.18
N PRO A 22 -16.70 -14.15 5.26
CA PRO A 22 -18.13 -13.98 5.05
C PRO A 22 -18.74 -12.89 5.92
N GLY A 23 -19.35 -11.88 5.29
CA GLY A 23 -19.96 -10.73 5.98
C GLY A 23 -18.97 -9.71 6.56
N GLU A 24 -17.68 -9.84 6.29
CA GLU A 24 -16.65 -8.90 6.75
C GLU A 24 -16.69 -7.61 5.93
N ALA A 25 -16.82 -6.46 6.60
CA ALA A 25 -16.67 -5.17 5.95
C ALA A 25 -15.20 -4.88 5.62
N LEU A 26 -14.94 -4.10 4.57
CA LEU A 26 -13.58 -3.73 4.15
C LEU A 26 -12.74 -3.12 5.29
N ALA A 27 -13.34 -2.25 6.11
CA ALA A 27 -12.64 -1.66 7.25
C ALA A 27 -12.19 -2.71 8.28
N ALA A 28 -13.06 -3.70 8.57
CA ALA A 28 -12.74 -4.80 9.47
C ALA A 28 -11.64 -5.72 8.90
N TYR A 29 -11.65 -5.95 7.58
CA TYR A 29 -10.56 -6.63 6.89
C TYR A 29 -9.24 -5.89 7.06
N ILE A 30 -9.22 -4.58 6.83
CA ILE A 30 -8.02 -3.74 6.99
C ILE A 30 -7.50 -3.84 8.43
N ASP A 31 -8.37 -3.69 9.42
CA ASP A 31 -8.00 -3.82 10.84
C ASP A 31 -7.36 -5.18 11.15
N ARG A 32 -7.96 -6.27 10.65
CA ARG A 32 -7.43 -7.62 10.80
C ARG A 32 -6.04 -7.77 10.15
N GLN A 33 -5.84 -7.23 8.95
CA GLN A 33 -4.53 -7.26 8.29
C GLN A 33 -3.49 -6.45 9.05
N LEU A 34 -3.85 -5.27 9.55
CA LEU A 34 -2.93 -4.43 10.33
C LEU A 34 -2.52 -5.11 11.63
N ALA A 35 -3.44 -5.79 12.32
CA ALA A 35 -3.12 -6.59 13.49
C ALA A 35 -2.16 -7.76 13.18
N LEU A 36 -2.31 -8.41 12.02
CA LEU A 36 -1.36 -9.43 11.56
C LEU A 36 0.01 -8.84 11.26
N MET A 37 0.07 -7.68 10.59
CA MET A 37 1.32 -6.98 10.31
C MET A 37 2.04 -6.58 11.59
N GLU A 38 1.33 -6.01 12.58
CA GLU A 38 1.90 -5.66 13.88
C GLU A 38 2.48 -6.88 14.61
N LYS A 39 1.76 -8.01 14.58
CA LYS A 39 2.19 -9.26 15.20
C LYS A 39 3.44 -9.86 14.55
N HIS A 40 3.58 -9.75 13.22
CA HIS A 40 4.59 -10.49 12.47
C HIS A 40 5.76 -9.64 11.96
N LEU A 41 5.61 -8.32 11.83
CA LEU A 41 6.65 -7.43 11.33
C LEU A 41 7.38 -6.72 12.47
N LYS A 42 8.68 -7.01 12.59
CA LYS A 42 9.53 -6.39 13.61
C LYS A 42 9.55 -4.87 13.47
N GLY A 43 9.32 -4.18 14.59
CA GLY A 43 9.39 -2.72 14.63
C GLY A 43 8.33 -2.04 13.77
N TRP A 44 7.17 -2.68 13.58
CA TRP A 44 5.99 -2.12 12.97
C TRP A 44 5.64 -0.75 13.56
N LYS A 45 5.33 0.19 12.67
CA LYS A 45 4.79 1.51 13.00
C LYS A 45 3.76 1.86 11.94
N GLN A 46 2.49 1.81 12.31
CA GLN A 46 1.42 2.35 11.49
C GLN A 46 1.44 3.88 11.54
N GLY A 47 1.17 4.51 10.40
CA GLY A 47 0.97 5.94 10.25
C GLY A 47 -0.48 6.27 9.93
N GLU A 48 -0.68 7.28 9.07
CA GLU A 48 -1.99 7.75 8.66
C GLU A 48 -2.79 6.68 7.90
N ARG A 49 -4.11 6.73 8.10
CA ARG A 49 -5.13 6.05 7.32
C ARG A 49 -6.02 7.11 6.68
N SER A 50 -6.31 7.00 5.38
CA SER A 50 -7.18 7.94 4.69
C SER A 50 -7.97 7.28 3.56
N ALA A 51 -9.04 7.91 3.11
CA ALA A 51 -9.86 7.38 2.01
C ALA A 51 -9.07 7.34 0.69
N ALA A 52 -9.33 6.33 -0.13
CA ALA A 52 -8.70 6.16 -1.44
C ALA A 52 -9.72 5.78 -2.52
N THR A 53 -9.39 6.12 -3.76
CA THR A 53 -10.16 5.73 -4.95
C THR A 53 -9.28 4.96 -5.92
N LEU A 54 -9.79 3.86 -6.49
CA LEU A 54 -9.11 3.12 -7.56
C LEU A 54 -9.70 3.46 -8.92
N GLY A 55 -8.85 3.59 -9.93
CA GLY A 55 -9.24 4.06 -11.26
C GLY A 55 -9.74 5.51 -11.20
N ASP A 56 -10.62 5.85 -12.14
CA ASP A 56 -11.32 7.14 -12.15
C ASP A 56 -12.59 7.07 -11.29
N GLY A 57 -12.42 6.74 -10.01
CA GLY A 57 -13.53 6.58 -9.06
C GLY A 57 -14.30 5.26 -9.16
N LEU A 58 -13.70 4.21 -9.73
CA LEU A 58 -14.35 2.91 -9.93
C LEU A 58 -14.65 2.20 -8.61
N LEU A 59 -13.69 2.23 -7.67
CA LEU A 59 -13.83 1.61 -6.34
C LEU A 59 -13.42 2.60 -5.25
N GLN A 60 -14.11 2.51 -4.12
CA GLN A 60 -13.75 3.18 -2.89
C GLN A 60 -12.94 2.23 -2.00
N GLY A 61 -11.97 2.78 -1.29
CA GLY A 61 -11.09 2.00 -0.43
C GLY A 61 -10.38 2.87 0.58
N GLU A 62 -9.28 2.35 1.10
CA GLU A 62 -8.49 3.03 2.12
C GLU A 62 -7.00 2.90 1.82
N ILE A 63 -6.26 3.94 2.13
CA ILE A 63 -4.80 3.95 2.10
C ILE A 63 -4.24 3.95 3.52
N VAL A 64 -3.23 3.11 3.76
CA VAL A 64 -2.55 3.00 5.06
C VAL A 64 -1.06 3.21 4.87
N HIS A 65 -0.50 4.11 5.66
CA HIS A 65 0.94 4.33 5.74
C HIS A 65 1.52 3.48 6.87
N ALA A 66 2.69 2.88 6.65
CA ALA A 66 3.38 2.17 7.71
C ALA A 66 4.89 2.09 7.46
N SER A 67 5.63 1.65 8.48
CA SER A 67 7.02 1.25 8.33
C SER A 67 7.36 0.08 9.24
N TYR A 68 8.35 -0.71 8.85
CA TYR A 68 8.82 -1.87 9.63
C TYR A 68 10.31 -2.10 9.39
N LEU A 69 10.92 -3.02 10.15
CA LEU A 69 12.31 -3.40 9.97
C LEU A 69 12.41 -4.72 9.20
N ARG A 70 13.27 -4.73 8.17
CA ARG A 70 13.66 -5.94 7.43
C ARG A 70 15.18 -5.96 7.30
N ASP A 71 15.81 -7.03 7.76
CA ASP A 71 17.28 -7.19 7.74
C ASP A 71 18.03 -5.98 8.33
N GLY A 72 17.49 -5.45 9.43
CA GLY A 72 18.03 -4.27 10.13
C GLY A 72 17.76 -2.92 9.45
N LYS A 73 17.15 -2.88 8.26
CA LYS A 73 16.81 -1.65 7.53
C LYS A 73 15.34 -1.28 7.71
N ARG A 74 15.06 0.02 7.81
CA ARG A 74 13.69 0.56 7.83
C ARG A 74 13.11 0.52 6.42
N ILE A 75 11.98 -0.16 6.26
CA ILE A 75 11.15 -0.13 5.06
C ILE A 75 9.96 0.76 5.34
N TRP A 76 9.72 1.72 4.47
CA TRP A 76 8.54 2.58 4.44
C TRP A 76 7.58 2.05 3.41
N GLN A 77 6.30 1.96 3.75
CA GLN A 77 5.26 1.45 2.87
C GLN A 77 4.00 2.31 2.89
N GLN A 78 3.30 2.25 1.77
CA GLN A 78 1.95 2.77 1.60
C GLN A 78 1.13 1.70 0.90
N GLN A 79 -0.02 1.34 1.47
CA GLN A 79 -0.89 0.28 0.94
C GLN A 79 -2.28 0.85 0.68
N ALA A 80 -2.81 0.67 -0.51
CA ALA A 80 -4.19 1.01 -0.85
C ALA A 80 -5.00 -0.26 -1.05
N VAL A 81 -6.10 -0.39 -0.31
CA VAL A 81 -6.90 -1.61 -0.20
C VAL A 81 -8.31 -1.32 -0.74
N PHE A 82 -8.76 -2.15 -1.67
CA PHE A 82 -10.06 -2.03 -2.31
C PHE A 82 -10.78 -3.38 -2.32
N ASN A 83 -12.09 -3.38 -2.15
CA ASN A 83 -12.93 -4.51 -2.51
C ASN A 83 -13.33 -4.35 -3.99
N ALA A 84 -12.90 -5.28 -4.85
CA ALA A 84 -13.12 -5.20 -6.28
C ALA A 84 -14.48 -5.77 -6.71
N GLU A 85 -14.77 -7.01 -6.36
CA GLU A 85 -16.03 -7.68 -6.67
C GLU A 85 -16.27 -8.83 -5.69
N GLY A 86 -17.49 -8.90 -5.14
CA GLY A 86 -17.86 -9.87 -4.12
C GLY A 86 -16.96 -9.73 -2.89
N ASP A 87 -16.24 -10.80 -2.58
CA ASP A 87 -15.32 -10.88 -1.44
C ASP A 87 -13.85 -10.66 -1.85
N ASN A 88 -13.57 -10.26 -3.10
CA ASN A 88 -12.20 -10.15 -3.60
C ASN A 88 -11.54 -8.82 -3.23
N ILE A 89 -10.42 -8.89 -2.53
CA ILE A 89 -9.59 -7.74 -2.18
C ILE A 89 -8.45 -7.56 -3.18
N LEU A 90 -8.22 -6.31 -3.57
CA LEU A 90 -7.00 -5.85 -4.22
C LEU A 90 -6.21 -4.97 -3.27
N VAL A 91 -4.93 -5.31 -3.08
CA VAL A 91 -3.99 -4.51 -2.28
C VAL A 91 -2.87 -4.02 -3.18
N PHE A 92 -2.79 -2.72 -3.38
CA PHE A 92 -1.66 -2.06 -4.02
C PHE A 92 -0.68 -1.65 -2.94
N THR A 93 0.58 -2.00 -3.07
CA THR A 93 1.62 -1.68 -2.08
C THR A 93 2.80 -0.98 -2.75
N MET A 94 3.16 0.20 -2.27
CA MET A 94 4.40 0.89 -2.58
C MET A 94 5.37 0.75 -1.41
N THR A 95 6.63 0.37 -1.66
CA THR A 95 7.67 0.27 -0.62
C THR A 95 8.96 0.99 -1.00
N CYS A 96 9.67 1.52 0.00
CA CYS A 96 10.99 2.14 -0.18
C CYS A 96 11.85 2.02 1.10
N THR A 97 13.18 2.02 0.97
CA THR A 97 14.11 2.05 2.13
C THR A 97 14.44 3.47 2.62
N ARG A 98 13.92 4.49 1.94
CA ARG A 98 13.86 5.88 2.42
C ARG A 98 12.41 6.26 2.72
N THR A 99 12.23 7.34 3.47
CA THR A 99 10.90 7.93 3.67
C THR A 99 10.22 8.23 2.33
N LEU A 100 8.91 7.97 2.29
CA LEU A 100 8.06 8.35 1.17
C LEU A 100 7.72 9.83 1.30
N GLY A 101 7.90 10.59 0.22
CA GLY A 101 7.51 12.00 0.16
C GLY A 101 6.45 12.24 -0.90
N ASP A 102 6.06 13.50 -1.09
CA ASP A 102 4.94 13.89 -1.96
C ASP A 102 5.06 13.37 -3.40
N THR A 103 6.28 13.33 -3.95
CA THR A 103 6.51 12.77 -5.29
C THR A 103 6.22 11.27 -5.35
N ASP A 104 6.51 10.51 -4.31
CA ASP A 104 6.18 9.08 -4.25
C ASP A 104 4.67 8.89 -4.08
N CYS A 105 4.04 9.69 -3.20
CA CYS A 105 2.59 9.67 -3.01
C CYS A 105 1.84 10.02 -4.31
N ALA A 106 2.32 11.01 -5.07
CA ALA A 106 1.76 11.36 -6.38
C ALA A 106 1.91 10.21 -7.38
N LEU A 107 3.09 9.58 -7.45
CA LEU A 107 3.32 8.42 -8.30
C LEU A 107 2.40 7.24 -7.96
N PHE A 108 2.18 6.99 -6.66
CA PHE A 108 1.24 5.95 -6.23
C PHE A 108 -0.20 6.32 -6.58
N GLY A 109 -0.59 7.58 -6.40
CA GLY A 109 -1.89 8.09 -6.84
C GLY A 109 -2.11 7.95 -8.36
N ASP A 110 -1.09 8.23 -9.18
CA ASP A 110 -1.15 8.03 -10.63
C ASP A 110 -1.33 6.55 -10.99
N LEU A 111 -0.61 5.65 -10.30
CA LEU A 111 -0.79 4.21 -10.47
C LEU A 111 -2.23 3.79 -10.17
N LEU A 112 -2.79 4.22 -9.03
CA LEU A 112 -4.17 3.90 -8.65
C LEU A 112 -5.17 4.43 -9.68
N ARG A 113 -5.03 5.68 -10.12
CA ARG A 113 -5.89 6.30 -11.15
C ARG A 113 -5.82 5.61 -12.51
N SER A 114 -4.68 5.01 -12.85
CA SER A 114 -4.47 4.32 -14.13
C SER A 114 -5.21 2.98 -14.23
N PHE A 115 -5.71 2.44 -13.12
CA PHE A 115 -6.38 1.14 -13.09
C PHE A 115 -7.63 1.12 -13.98
N ARG A 116 -7.78 0.05 -14.76
CA ARG A 116 -8.96 -0.24 -15.58
C ARG A 116 -9.29 -1.72 -15.39
N PHE A 117 -10.58 -2.06 -15.30
CA PHE A 117 -11.00 -3.45 -15.38
C PHE A 117 -10.70 -4.01 -16.77
N HIS A 118 -10.35 -5.28 -16.83
CA HIS A 118 -10.31 -6.00 -18.09
C HIS A 118 -11.75 -6.32 -18.49
N HIS A 119 -12.15 -5.86 -19.67
CA HIS A 119 -13.45 -6.18 -20.27
C HIS A 119 -13.36 -7.41 -21.16
#